data_AF-A0A960RZN1-F1
#
_entry.id   AF-A0A960RZN1-F1
#
_cell.length_a   1.000
_cell.length_b   1.000
_cell.length_c   1.000
_cell.angle_alpha   90.00
_cell.angle_beta   90.00
_cell.angle_gamma   90.00
#
_symmetry.space_group_name_H-M   'P 1'
#
loop_
_entity.id
_entity.type
_entity.pdbx_description
1 polymer ?
#
loop_
_entity_poly.entity_id
_entity_poly.type
_entity_poly.pdbx_seq_one_letter_code
_entity_poly.pdbx_strand_id
1 'polypeptide(L)'
;EPEGSMLVEDPRIKAILLTGASATAKKLMKLQHGFELAAETGGKNAMYVSNLSDRDLAIKDILSSAFNHAGQKCSALSNLILHEELYHDPHFKEQLKDAAESLKVGSSLEGDTKVPPLITPPSPHLFKALTTLEEGESWLVKPKKDPNNPQLYSPGIKWGVRPGSFTHMTEFFGPVLGVMPAKDVQEAIEIANRVPYGLTSGIHSLDEREIKVWEKGIQAGNLYVNRTTTGAIVGRQPFGGTKESQFGRGHKAGGPNYILQFMNIKEKTLPKEKANYPHSLGSFHPRDPERFHAALDSYAFFWMHYFSKRFDTNKLVGQDNYFYYKPRDLVHLRVQPKDSIDDVMKIYFACRLTRTPLEISADTPLDKGWIQESEEEFIQRIKAGRRPRVRLLKKPSKELEKSLKEMAANVHLGHVSQNGRIELLNYLKEVSFSHDYHRYGNLGDREHEERALLPASSNSCCLGGCG
;
A
#
# COMPACT_ATOMS: atom_id res chain seq x y z
N GLU A 1 2.53 26.83 7.49
CA GLU A 1 2.43 28.04 6.66
C GLU A 1 1.00 28.53 6.74
N PRO A 2 0.78 29.80 7.12
CA PRO A 2 -0.56 30.33 7.40
C PRO A 2 -1.50 30.24 6.19
N GLU A 3 -1.00 30.43 4.97
CA GLU A 3 -1.77 30.39 3.73
C GLU A 3 -2.25 28.97 3.40
N GLY A 4 -1.38 27.96 3.59
CA GLY A 4 -1.73 26.56 3.42
C GLY A 4 -2.81 26.11 4.40
N SER A 5 -2.74 26.57 5.66
CA SER A 5 -3.78 26.31 6.65
C SER A 5 -5.11 26.96 6.27
N MET A 6 -5.09 28.21 5.78
CA MET A 6 -6.32 28.90 5.32
C MET A 6 -7.01 28.16 4.17
N LEU A 7 -6.25 27.65 3.20
CA LEU A 7 -6.83 26.85 2.11
C LEU A 7 -7.43 25.55 2.61
N VAL A 8 -6.73 24.85 3.51
CA VAL A 8 -7.20 23.60 4.10
C VAL A 8 -8.52 23.83 4.85
N GLU A 9 -8.63 24.94 5.59
CA GLU A 9 -9.78 25.34 6.42
C GLU A 9 -10.98 25.92 5.66
N ASP A 10 -10.86 26.14 4.35
CA ASP A 10 -11.93 26.70 3.55
C ASP A 10 -13.07 25.66 3.32
N PRO A 11 -14.31 25.93 3.75
CA PRO A 11 -15.43 25.00 3.66
C PRO A 11 -15.86 24.67 2.22
N ARG A 12 -15.38 25.43 1.22
CA ARG A 12 -15.60 25.15 -0.20
C ARG A 12 -14.75 23.98 -0.68
N ILE A 13 -13.64 23.66 -0.02
CA ILE A 13 -12.80 22.52 -0.34
C ILE A 13 -13.50 21.23 0.09
N LYS A 14 -13.71 20.32 -0.87
CA LYS A 14 -14.40 19.04 -0.66
C LYS A 14 -13.48 17.83 -0.70
N ALA A 15 -12.28 17.99 -1.24
CA ALA A 15 -11.27 16.94 -1.25
C ALA A 15 -9.88 17.55 -1.19
N ILE A 16 -8.96 16.88 -0.49
CA ILE A 16 -7.54 17.19 -0.47
C ILE A 16 -6.78 15.95 -0.93
N LEU A 17 -5.94 16.14 -1.96
CA LEU A 17 -5.02 15.12 -2.45
C LEU A 17 -3.63 15.48 -1.93
N LEU A 18 -3.08 14.65 -1.06
CA LEU A 18 -1.75 14.86 -0.47
C LEU A 18 -0.78 13.79 -0.97
N THR A 19 0.40 14.20 -1.40
CA THR A 19 1.58 13.32 -1.48
C THR A 19 2.67 13.91 -0.58
N GLY A 20 3.08 13.19 0.46
CA GLY A 20 4.07 13.71 1.40
C GLY A 20 4.18 12.94 2.71
N ALA A 21 4.59 13.62 3.78
CA ALA A 21 4.85 12.97 5.06
C ALA A 21 3.56 12.50 5.76
N SER A 22 3.61 11.32 6.40
CA SER A 22 2.51 10.80 7.22
C SER A 22 2.15 11.73 8.39
N ALA A 23 3.11 12.50 8.90
CA ALA A 23 2.86 13.54 9.90
C ALA A 23 1.94 14.65 9.37
N THR A 24 2.08 15.06 8.10
CA THR A 24 1.21 16.05 7.46
C THR A 24 -0.19 15.47 7.25
N ALA A 25 -0.30 14.23 6.77
CA ALA A 25 -1.60 13.56 6.64
C ALA A 25 -2.33 13.47 7.99
N LYS A 26 -1.65 13.08 9.07
CA LYS A 26 -2.21 13.05 10.43
C LYS A 26 -2.67 14.44 10.91
N LYS A 27 -1.96 15.51 10.55
CA LYS A 27 -2.39 16.89 10.84
C LYS A 27 -3.67 17.25 10.07
N LEU A 28 -3.72 16.94 8.77
CA LEU A 28 -4.92 17.19 7.95
C LEU A 28 -6.14 16.40 8.45
N MET A 29 -5.96 15.14 8.87
CA MET A 29 -7.02 14.34 9.49
C MET A 29 -7.61 15.01 10.74
N LYS A 30 -6.78 15.67 11.56
CA LYS A 30 -7.25 16.41 12.74
C LYS A 30 -8.01 17.68 12.38
N LEU A 31 -7.59 18.36 11.32
CA LEU A 31 -8.22 19.57 10.80
C LEU A 31 -9.46 19.30 9.93
N GLN A 32 -9.74 18.03 9.61
CA GLN A 32 -10.80 17.66 8.67
C GLN A 32 -12.17 18.19 9.11
N HIS A 33 -12.75 19.08 8.31
CA HIS A 33 -14.08 19.69 8.52
C HIS A 33 -14.97 19.51 7.29
N GLY A 34 -15.11 18.27 6.83
CA GLY A 34 -16.04 17.90 5.76
C GLY A 34 -15.43 17.77 4.36
N PHE A 35 -14.10 17.90 4.23
CA PHE A 35 -13.39 17.43 3.04
C PHE A 35 -13.01 15.94 3.15
N GLU A 36 -12.93 15.25 2.02
CA GLU A 36 -12.34 13.91 1.90
C GLU A 36 -10.81 14.02 1.78
N LEU A 37 -10.04 13.23 2.52
CA LEU A 37 -8.58 13.19 2.38
C LEU A 37 -8.18 11.94 1.59
N ALA A 38 -7.46 12.11 0.49
CA ALA A 38 -6.73 11.06 -0.18
C ALA A 38 -5.24 11.37 -0.06
N ALA A 39 -4.54 10.69 0.84
CA ALA A 39 -3.12 10.90 1.04
C ALA A 39 -2.30 9.65 0.72
N GLU A 40 -1.36 9.80 -0.21
CA GLU A 40 -0.27 8.86 -0.43
C GLU A 40 0.94 9.36 0.35
N THR A 41 1.44 8.54 1.27
CA THR A 41 2.50 8.93 2.19
C THR A 41 3.71 8.02 2.08
N GLY A 42 4.71 8.24 2.93
CA GLY A 42 6.00 7.58 2.86
C GLY A 42 6.00 6.05 2.93
N GLY A 43 7.18 5.48 2.76
CA GLY A 43 7.43 4.05 2.79
C GLY A 43 8.75 3.71 3.51
N LYS A 44 8.79 2.54 4.13
CA LYS A 44 10.04 1.91 4.58
C LYS A 44 10.14 0.54 3.92
N ASN A 45 10.34 0.59 2.60
CA ASN A 45 10.15 -0.54 1.72
C ASN A 45 11.26 -1.59 1.90
N ALA A 46 10.87 -2.85 1.79
CA ALA A 46 11.76 -3.98 1.95
C ALA A 46 11.80 -4.89 0.73
N MET A 47 12.96 -5.46 0.45
CA MET A 47 13.16 -6.52 -0.55
C MET A 47 13.79 -7.73 0.14
N TYR A 48 13.18 -8.90 -0.02
CA TYR A 48 13.78 -10.17 0.38
C TYR A 48 14.56 -10.77 -0.79
N VAL A 49 15.78 -11.26 -0.56
CA VAL A 49 16.57 -12.00 -1.55
C VAL A 49 16.86 -13.38 -1.00
N SER A 50 16.27 -14.38 -1.65
CA SER A 50 16.44 -15.79 -1.34
C SER A 50 17.80 -16.31 -1.82
N ASN A 51 18.32 -17.36 -1.19
CA ASN A 51 19.48 -18.10 -1.71
C ASN A 51 19.19 -18.77 -3.07
N LEU A 52 17.91 -18.92 -3.44
CA LEU A 52 17.44 -19.40 -4.74
C LEU A 52 17.24 -18.29 -5.77
N SER A 53 17.82 -17.10 -5.55
CA SER A 53 17.71 -15.97 -6.48
C SER A 53 18.81 -15.97 -7.54
N ASP A 54 18.55 -15.25 -8.64
CA ASP A 54 19.62 -14.76 -9.51
C ASP A 54 20.32 -13.57 -8.83
N ARG A 55 21.59 -13.77 -8.45
CA ARG A 55 22.35 -12.84 -7.62
C ARG A 55 22.66 -11.53 -8.36
N ASP A 56 23.03 -11.61 -9.62
CA ASP A 56 23.43 -10.44 -10.42
C ASP A 56 22.21 -9.57 -10.73
N LEU A 57 21.09 -10.18 -11.11
CA LEU A 57 19.83 -9.46 -11.29
C LEU A 57 19.34 -8.84 -9.97
N ALA A 58 19.45 -9.59 -8.85
CA ALA A 58 19.10 -9.07 -7.54
C ALA A 58 19.94 -7.84 -7.17
N ILE A 59 21.27 -7.88 -7.32
CA ILE A 59 22.15 -6.74 -7.02
C ILE A 59 21.78 -5.53 -7.88
N LYS A 60 21.61 -5.72 -9.19
CA LYS A 60 21.19 -4.64 -10.09
C LYS A 60 19.89 -3.97 -9.61
N ASP A 61 18.89 -4.77 -9.26
CA ASP A 61 17.58 -4.28 -8.86
C ASP A 61 17.56 -3.68 -7.45
N ILE A 62 18.37 -4.21 -6.53
CA ILE A 62 18.63 -3.62 -5.21
C ILE A 62 19.15 -2.19 -5.38
N LEU A 63 20.24 -2.01 -6.14
CA LEU A 63 20.91 -0.72 -6.29
C LEU A 63 20.02 0.30 -7.00
N SER A 64 19.36 -0.11 -8.09
CA SER A 64 18.40 0.73 -8.80
C SER A 64 17.23 1.15 -7.89
N SER A 65 16.71 0.24 -7.06
CA SER A 65 15.59 0.53 -6.16
C SER A 65 16.00 1.40 -4.97
N ALA A 66 17.22 1.26 -4.48
CA ALA A 66 17.72 2.00 -3.31
C ALA A 66 18.24 3.41 -3.67
N PHE A 67 18.97 3.54 -4.77
CA PHE A 67 19.82 4.72 -5.01
C PHE A 67 19.41 5.59 -6.21
N ASN A 68 18.57 5.11 -7.13
CA ASN A 68 18.04 5.98 -8.18
C ASN A 68 17.28 7.16 -7.55
N HIS A 69 17.51 8.37 -8.08
CA HIS A 69 17.01 9.61 -7.50
C HIS A 69 17.52 9.84 -6.06
N ALA A 70 18.70 9.31 -5.73
CA ALA A 70 19.31 9.34 -4.40
C ALA A 70 18.39 8.80 -3.29
N GLY A 71 17.55 7.81 -3.60
CA GLY A 71 16.61 7.24 -2.63
C GLY A 71 15.45 8.18 -2.24
N GLN A 72 15.27 9.32 -2.92
CA GLN A 72 14.20 10.29 -2.67
C GLN A 72 12.88 9.86 -3.34
N LYS A 73 12.49 8.61 -3.11
CA LYS A 73 11.22 8.04 -3.60
C LYS A 73 10.50 7.40 -2.43
N CYS A 74 9.20 7.60 -2.33
CA CYS A 74 8.37 6.87 -1.37
C CYS A 74 8.49 5.34 -1.55
N SER A 75 8.79 4.87 -2.77
CA SER A 75 9.02 3.46 -3.12
C SER A 75 10.47 2.99 -3.02
N ALA A 76 11.42 3.86 -2.62
CA ALA A 76 12.84 3.48 -2.56
C ALA A 76 13.06 2.30 -1.61
N LEU A 77 13.91 1.37 -2.02
CA LEU A 77 14.32 0.25 -1.18
C LEU A 77 15.19 0.77 -0.04
N SER A 78 14.73 0.57 1.20
CA SER A 78 15.44 1.01 2.40
C SER A 78 15.91 -0.14 3.28
N ASN A 79 15.23 -1.28 3.22
CA ASN A 79 15.52 -2.47 4.01
C ASN A 79 15.77 -3.67 3.07
N LEU A 80 17.03 -4.04 2.86
CA LEU A 80 17.37 -5.29 2.20
C LEU A 80 17.38 -6.41 3.24
N ILE A 81 16.60 -7.45 3.00
CA ILE A 81 16.56 -8.65 3.83
C ILE A 81 17.16 -9.78 2.99
N LEU A 82 18.21 -10.40 3.47
CA LEU A 82 18.91 -11.48 2.76
C LEU A 82 18.64 -12.80 3.48
N HIS A 83 18.48 -13.87 2.72
CA HIS A 83 18.63 -15.22 3.27
C HIS A 83 20.00 -15.35 3.96
N GLU A 84 20.07 -16.05 5.09
CA GLU A 84 21.28 -16.15 5.92
C GLU A 84 22.53 -16.58 5.13
N GLU A 85 22.40 -17.55 4.23
CA GLU A 85 23.48 -17.99 3.36
C GLU A 85 24.03 -16.85 2.48
N LEU A 86 23.17 -16.02 1.87
CA LEU A 86 23.61 -14.87 1.08
C LEU A 86 24.19 -13.76 1.94
N TYR A 87 23.66 -13.56 3.14
CA TYR A 87 24.19 -12.59 4.09
C TYR A 87 25.62 -12.95 4.54
N HIS A 88 25.93 -14.25 4.65
CA HIS A 88 27.25 -14.73 5.03
C HIS A 88 28.19 -15.02 3.85
N ASP A 89 27.69 -14.94 2.61
CA ASP A 89 28.48 -15.14 1.40
C ASP A 89 29.40 -13.92 1.14
N PRO A 90 30.73 -14.08 1.25
CA PRO A 90 31.68 -12.99 1.00
C PRO A 90 31.66 -12.50 -0.45
N HIS A 91 31.34 -13.37 -1.42
CA HIS A 91 31.29 -12.99 -2.82
C HIS A 91 30.09 -12.10 -3.13
N PHE A 92 28.90 -12.48 -2.65
CA PHE A 92 27.70 -11.65 -2.79
C PHE A 92 27.89 -10.29 -2.13
N LYS A 93 28.46 -10.27 -0.92
CA LYS A 93 28.75 -9.04 -0.18
C LYS A 93 29.72 -8.12 -0.92
N GLU A 94 30.80 -8.66 -1.50
CA GLU A 94 31.77 -7.86 -2.25
C GLU A 94 31.19 -7.37 -3.59
N GLN A 95 30.44 -8.20 -4.33
CA GLN A 95 29.77 -7.77 -5.57
C GLN A 95 28.77 -6.64 -5.32
N LEU A 96 27.96 -6.73 -4.26
CA LEU A 96 27.02 -5.66 -3.88
C LEU A 96 27.75 -4.36 -3.56
N LYS A 97 28.88 -4.45 -2.85
CA LYS A 97 29.72 -3.31 -2.50
C LYS A 97 30.34 -2.67 -3.74
N ASP A 98 31.00 -3.46 -4.58
CA ASP A 98 31.66 -2.99 -5.81
C ASP A 98 30.68 -2.31 -6.76
N ALA A 99 29.51 -2.93 -6.98
CA ALA A 99 28.47 -2.35 -7.81
C ALA A 99 27.89 -1.05 -7.23
N ALA A 100 27.78 -0.94 -5.90
CA ALA A 100 27.32 0.28 -5.24
C ALA A 100 28.36 1.42 -5.31
N GLU A 101 29.64 1.11 -5.10
CA GLU A 101 30.75 2.08 -5.20
C GLU A 101 30.97 2.56 -6.64
N SER A 102 30.58 1.76 -7.63
CA SER A 102 30.65 2.09 -9.05
C SER A 102 29.54 3.04 -9.54
N LEU A 103 28.53 3.36 -8.71
CA LEU A 103 27.47 4.28 -9.11
C LEU A 103 28.00 5.72 -9.24
N LYS A 104 27.82 6.32 -10.43
CA LYS A 104 28.19 7.72 -10.64
C LYS A 104 27.32 8.66 -9.80
N VAL A 105 27.97 9.39 -8.90
CA VAL A 105 27.40 10.47 -8.06
C VAL A 105 27.73 11.79 -8.73
N GLY A 106 26.74 12.65 -8.97
CA GLY A 106 26.99 13.87 -9.74
C GLY A 106 25.75 14.73 -9.97
N SER A 107 25.87 15.71 -10.87
CA SER A 107 24.77 16.59 -11.25
C SER A 107 23.66 15.81 -11.96
N SER A 108 22.40 16.20 -11.73
CA SER A 108 21.25 15.66 -12.48
C SER A 108 21.23 16.09 -13.95
N LEU A 109 22.08 17.02 -14.36
CA LEU A 109 22.24 17.46 -15.75
C LEU A 109 23.18 16.55 -16.57
N GLU A 110 23.92 15.67 -15.90
CA GLU A 110 24.82 14.71 -16.55
C GLU A 110 24.08 13.39 -16.81
N GLY A 111 24.02 12.96 -18.07
CA GLY A 111 23.17 11.82 -18.49
C GLY A 111 23.58 10.45 -17.92
N ASP A 112 24.80 10.32 -17.42
CA ASP A 112 25.34 9.10 -16.81
C ASP A 112 25.28 9.10 -15.27
N THR A 113 24.87 10.22 -14.63
CA THR A 113 24.65 10.28 -13.18
C THR A 113 23.55 9.31 -12.74
N LYS A 114 23.83 8.50 -11.72
CA LYS A 114 22.87 7.57 -11.11
C LYS A 114 22.36 8.06 -9.76
N VAL A 115 23.20 8.78 -9.02
CA VAL A 115 22.89 9.34 -7.70
C VAL A 115 22.99 10.86 -7.77
N PRO A 116 21.87 11.57 -8.04
CA PRO A 116 21.84 13.03 -8.08
C PRO A 116 21.87 13.65 -6.67
N PRO A 117 21.96 14.99 -6.54
CA PRO A 117 21.88 15.64 -5.23
C PRO A 117 20.51 15.46 -4.55
N LEU A 118 20.50 15.58 -3.22
CA LEU A 118 19.29 15.74 -2.42
C LEU A 118 18.59 17.07 -2.73
N ILE A 119 17.27 17.12 -2.63
CA ILE A 119 16.48 18.34 -2.89
C ILE A 119 16.76 19.47 -1.89
N THR A 120 17.06 19.11 -0.64
CA THR A 120 17.47 20.01 0.44
C THR A 120 18.63 19.37 1.22
N PRO A 121 19.36 20.12 2.07
CA PRO A 121 20.29 19.50 3.01
C PRO A 121 19.62 18.37 3.82
N PRO A 122 20.37 17.34 4.23
CA PRO A 122 19.79 16.20 4.94
C PRO A 122 18.99 16.61 6.17
N SER A 123 17.82 16.01 6.34
CA SER A 123 17.05 16.11 7.59
C SER A 123 17.87 15.56 8.77
N PRO A 124 17.53 15.88 10.04
CA PRO A 124 18.26 15.35 11.19
C PRO A 124 18.37 13.82 11.23
N HIS A 125 17.31 13.12 10.84
CA HIS A 125 17.30 11.65 10.80
C HIS A 125 18.11 11.10 9.61
N LEU A 126 18.04 11.72 8.44
CA LEU A 126 18.88 11.33 7.29
C LEU A 126 20.35 11.61 7.56
N PHE A 127 20.68 12.77 8.13
CA PHE A 127 22.05 13.13 8.51
C PHE A 127 22.64 12.11 9.49
N LYS A 128 21.88 11.75 10.53
CA LYS A 128 22.25 10.68 11.46
C LYS A 128 22.49 9.36 10.72
N ALA A 129 21.59 8.99 9.81
CA ALA A 129 21.71 7.75 9.04
C ALA A 129 22.91 7.74 8.08
N LEU A 130 23.33 8.89 7.55
CA LEU A 130 24.48 9.02 6.65
C LEU A 130 25.83 9.01 7.39
N THR A 131 25.84 9.39 8.68
CA THR A 131 27.09 9.67 9.41
C THR A 131 27.37 8.72 10.57
N THR A 132 26.34 8.04 11.09
CA THR A 132 26.46 7.20 12.29
C THR A 132 25.91 5.80 12.07
N LEU A 133 26.48 4.86 12.83
CA LEU A 133 26.07 3.46 12.92
C LEU A 133 25.41 3.23 14.28
N GLU A 134 24.39 2.38 14.33
CA GLU A 134 23.87 1.82 15.57
C GLU A 134 24.74 0.64 16.04
N GLU A 135 24.59 0.21 17.28
CA GLU A 135 25.27 -0.97 17.81
C GLU A 135 24.93 -2.21 16.96
N GLY A 136 25.97 -2.93 16.53
CA GLY A 136 25.90 -4.09 15.64
C GLY A 136 26.00 -3.74 14.15
N GLU A 137 25.81 -2.48 13.77
CA GLU A 137 25.94 -2.04 12.40
C GLU A 137 27.41 -1.81 12.00
N SER A 138 27.72 -2.05 10.73
CA SER A 138 28.98 -1.68 10.09
C SER A 138 28.71 -1.08 8.71
N TRP A 139 29.64 -0.30 8.18
CA TRP A 139 29.55 0.18 6.80
C TRP A 139 30.02 -0.91 5.85
N LEU A 140 29.14 -1.38 4.97
CA LEU A 140 29.58 -2.04 3.73
C LEU A 140 30.09 -0.99 2.75
N VAL A 141 29.32 0.10 2.59
CA VAL A 141 29.71 1.30 1.83
C VAL A 141 29.42 2.51 2.71
N LYS A 142 30.45 3.30 3.04
CA LYS A 142 30.30 4.51 3.85
C LYS A 142 29.96 5.71 2.94
N PRO A 143 28.86 6.43 3.21
CA PRO A 143 28.54 7.66 2.49
C PRO A 143 29.68 8.68 2.56
N LYS A 144 29.95 9.32 1.43
CA LYS A 144 30.85 10.46 1.30
C LYS A 144 30.03 11.68 0.90
N LYS A 145 30.11 12.74 1.69
CA LYS A 145 29.58 14.04 1.34
C LYS A 145 30.51 14.69 0.31
N ASP A 146 29.94 15.28 -0.73
CA ASP A 146 30.72 16.09 -1.67
C ASP A 146 31.27 17.35 -0.96
N PRO A 147 32.55 17.71 -1.16
CA PRO A 147 33.15 18.85 -0.50
C PRO A 147 32.56 20.20 -0.96
N ASN A 148 32.02 20.25 -2.19
CA ASN A 148 31.56 21.47 -2.83
C ASN A 148 30.03 21.58 -2.87
N ASN A 149 29.32 20.46 -2.73
CA ASN A 149 27.86 20.41 -2.73
C ASN A 149 27.32 19.80 -1.42
N PRO A 150 26.70 20.60 -0.54
CA PRO A 150 26.20 20.13 0.75
C PRO A 150 25.03 19.13 0.67
N GLN A 151 24.43 18.99 -0.51
CA GLN A 151 23.29 18.12 -0.79
C GLN A 151 23.69 16.85 -1.54
N LEU A 152 24.95 16.73 -1.98
CA LEU A 152 25.42 15.58 -2.73
C LEU A 152 26.14 14.60 -1.80
N TYR A 153 25.62 13.37 -1.76
CA TYR A 153 26.15 12.27 -0.96
C TYR A 153 26.24 11.02 -1.84
N SER A 154 27.32 10.25 -1.68
CA SER A 154 27.41 8.91 -2.25
C SER A 154 26.47 7.93 -1.54
N PRO A 155 26.17 6.77 -2.15
CA PRO A 155 25.45 5.68 -1.49
C PRO A 155 26.03 5.29 -0.14
N GLY A 156 25.14 4.92 0.78
CA GLY A 156 25.46 4.25 2.05
C GLY A 156 24.80 2.90 2.16
N ILE A 157 25.57 1.89 2.55
CA ILE A 157 25.05 0.56 2.86
C ILE A 157 25.48 0.18 4.27
N LYS A 158 24.50 0.04 5.16
CA LYS A 158 24.68 -0.41 6.54
C LYS A 158 24.45 -1.92 6.60
N TRP A 159 25.44 -2.66 7.07
CA TRP A 159 25.39 -4.11 7.29
C TRP A 159 25.14 -4.41 8.76
N GLY A 160 24.37 -5.46 9.09
CA GLY A 160 24.09 -5.82 10.49
C GLY A 160 22.99 -4.98 11.14
N VAL A 161 22.06 -4.44 10.35
CA VAL A 161 20.88 -3.75 10.89
C VAL A 161 20.04 -4.74 11.69
N ARG A 162 19.51 -4.31 12.84
CA ARG A 162 18.69 -5.17 13.70
C ARG A 162 17.19 -4.88 13.50
N PRO A 163 16.32 -5.89 13.44
CA PRO A 163 14.88 -5.67 13.43
C PRO A 163 14.43 -4.84 14.64
N GLY A 164 13.80 -3.69 14.36
CA GLY A 164 13.32 -2.75 15.37
C GLY A 164 14.27 -1.59 15.68
N SER A 165 15.48 -1.57 15.10
CA SER A 165 16.43 -0.47 15.26
C SER A 165 15.95 0.82 14.55
N PHE A 166 16.62 1.94 14.82
CA PHE A 166 16.33 3.21 14.15
C PHE A 166 16.47 3.10 12.62
N THR A 167 17.51 2.44 12.12
CA THR A 167 17.72 2.18 10.69
C THR A 167 16.58 1.36 10.09
N HIS A 168 16.09 0.33 10.79
CA HIS A 168 14.99 -0.51 10.32
C HIS A 168 13.65 0.23 10.25
N MET A 169 13.36 1.06 11.26
CA MET A 169 12.02 1.62 11.49
C MET A 169 11.79 3.01 10.90
N THR A 170 12.86 3.74 10.54
CA THR A 170 12.78 5.15 10.14
C THR A 170 12.95 5.33 8.63
N GLU A 171 12.01 5.98 7.95
CA GLU A 171 12.17 6.42 6.57
C GLU A 171 13.14 7.60 6.50
N PHE A 172 14.24 7.45 5.75
CA PHE A 172 15.27 8.48 5.64
C PHE A 172 15.14 9.38 4.41
N PHE A 173 14.45 8.91 3.36
CA PHE A 173 14.26 9.65 2.11
C PHE A 173 15.59 10.15 1.50
N GLY A 174 16.57 9.26 1.44
CA GLY A 174 17.93 9.55 0.97
C GLY A 174 18.71 8.25 0.65
N PRO A 175 19.98 8.35 0.23
CA PRO A 175 20.72 7.24 -0.37
C PRO A 175 21.33 6.30 0.70
N VAL A 176 20.48 5.72 1.57
CA VAL A 176 20.89 4.80 2.64
C VAL A 176 20.10 3.50 2.58
N LEU A 177 20.80 2.38 2.46
CA LEU A 177 20.26 1.02 2.50
C LEU A 177 20.70 0.31 3.78
N GLY A 178 19.75 -0.28 4.52
CA GLY A 178 20.03 -1.17 5.64
C GLY A 178 19.91 -2.64 5.24
N VAL A 179 20.86 -3.47 5.66
CA VAL A 179 20.90 -4.92 5.35
C VAL A 179 20.73 -5.75 6.62
N MET A 180 19.79 -6.70 6.56
CA MET A 180 19.42 -7.61 7.65
C MET A 180 19.43 -9.06 7.14
N PRO A 181 19.86 -10.03 7.97
CA PRO A 181 19.64 -11.44 7.67
C PRO A 181 18.22 -11.89 8.04
N ALA A 182 17.73 -12.92 7.36
CA ALA A 182 16.58 -13.73 7.74
C ALA A 182 16.87 -15.20 7.41
N LYS A 183 16.38 -16.12 8.23
CA LYS A 183 16.55 -17.57 8.04
C LYS A 183 15.77 -18.07 6.83
N ASP A 184 14.58 -17.52 6.60
CA ASP A 184 13.68 -17.94 5.55
C ASP A 184 12.75 -16.79 5.11
N VAL A 185 11.89 -17.10 4.13
CA VAL A 185 10.91 -16.14 3.61
C VAL A 185 9.88 -15.72 4.67
N GLN A 186 9.54 -16.58 5.64
CA GLN A 186 8.60 -16.26 6.71
C GLN A 186 9.17 -15.22 7.67
N GLU A 187 10.39 -15.41 8.16
CA GLU A 187 11.06 -14.42 8.99
C GLU A 187 11.27 -13.10 8.23
N ALA A 188 11.60 -13.17 6.94
CA ALA A 188 11.72 -11.97 6.11
C ALA A 188 10.40 -11.19 6.00
N ILE A 189 9.26 -11.87 5.86
CA ILE A 189 7.93 -11.25 5.88
C ILE A 189 7.66 -10.58 7.23
N GLU A 190 8.00 -11.25 8.34
CA GLU A 190 7.82 -10.69 9.68
C GLU A 190 8.65 -9.42 9.88
N ILE A 191 9.93 -9.44 9.50
CA ILE A 191 10.82 -8.27 9.57
C ILE A 191 10.23 -7.14 8.71
N ALA A 192 9.93 -7.41 7.44
CA ALA A 192 9.38 -6.42 6.52
C ALA A 192 8.05 -5.82 7.01
N ASN A 193 7.18 -6.61 7.65
CA ASN A 193 5.88 -6.16 8.12
C ASN A 193 5.92 -5.38 9.44
N ARG A 194 7.02 -5.45 10.21
CA ARG A 194 7.17 -4.74 11.51
C ARG A 194 7.18 -3.21 11.35
N VAL A 195 7.61 -2.69 10.21
CA VAL A 195 7.61 -1.25 9.94
C VAL A 195 6.16 -0.71 9.89
N PRO A 196 5.93 0.57 10.25
CA PRO A 196 4.58 1.15 10.26
C PRO A 196 4.01 1.37 8.84
N TYR A 197 4.83 1.18 7.81
CA TYR A 197 4.51 1.43 6.40
C TYR A 197 4.18 0.13 5.65
N GLY A 198 3.54 0.28 4.48
CA GLY A 198 3.16 -0.83 3.62
C GLY A 198 2.97 -0.38 2.18
N LEU A 199 3.95 0.33 1.62
CA LEU A 199 3.85 0.89 0.27
C LEU A 199 4.28 -0.11 -0.80
N THR A 200 5.59 -0.34 -0.93
CA THR A 200 6.14 -1.33 -1.86
C THR A 200 6.91 -2.43 -1.12
N SER A 201 6.96 -3.62 -1.69
CA SER A 201 7.88 -4.67 -1.27
C SER A 201 8.31 -5.52 -2.46
N GLY A 202 9.54 -6.02 -2.40
CA GLY A 202 10.13 -6.88 -3.41
C GLY A 202 10.49 -8.27 -2.88
N ILE A 203 10.56 -9.25 -3.77
CA ILE A 203 11.26 -10.52 -3.56
C ILE A 203 12.08 -10.87 -4.80
N HIS A 204 13.33 -11.28 -4.60
CA HIS A 204 14.10 -12.03 -5.59
C HIS A 204 14.17 -13.49 -5.15
N SER A 205 13.53 -14.36 -5.94
CA SER A 205 13.55 -15.82 -5.79
C SER A 205 13.11 -16.45 -7.11
N LEU A 206 13.77 -17.55 -7.49
CA LEU A 206 13.37 -18.39 -8.61
C LEU A 206 12.36 -19.47 -8.18
N ASP A 207 12.11 -19.63 -6.88
CA ASP A 207 11.18 -20.62 -6.33
C ASP A 207 9.77 -20.04 -6.18
N GLU A 208 8.82 -20.55 -6.98
CA GLU A 208 7.42 -20.16 -6.90
C GLU A 208 6.79 -20.38 -5.53
N ARG A 209 7.27 -21.34 -4.75
CA ARG A 209 6.74 -21.65 -3.41
C ARG A 209 7.03 -20.49 -2.46
N GLU A 210 8.24 -19.94 -2.50
CA GLU A 210 8.62 -18.77 -1.72
C GLU A 210 7.83 -17.54 -2.14
N ILE A 211 7.69 -17.32 -3.46
CA ILE A 211 6.93 -16.19 -4.01
C ILE A 211 5.46 -16.25 -3.55
N LYS A 212 4.83 -17.43 -3.55
CA LYS A 212 3.46 -17.64 -3.08
C LYS A 212 3.30 -17.37 -1.58
N VAL A 213 4.25 -17.83 -0.76
CA VAL A 213 4.26 -17.55 0.69
C VAL A 213 4.43 -16.05 0.94
N TRP A 214 5.40 -15.43 0.27
CA TRP A 214 5.68 -14.00 0.35
C TRP A 214 4.47 -13.16 -0.04
N GLU A 215 3.88 -13.41 -1.21
CA GLU A 215 2.71 -12.67 -1.69
C GLU A 215 1.54 -12.76 -0.70
N LYS A 216 1.33 -13.92 -0.07
CA LYS A 216 0.25 -14.12 0.91
C LYS A 216 0.50 -13.35 2.20
N GLY A 217 1.72 -13.38 2.73
CA GLY A 217 2.06 -12.83 4.05
C GLY A 217 2.45 -11.35 4.06
N ILE A 218 3.00 -10.82 2.96
CA ILE A 218 3.49 -9.45 2.91
C ILE A 218 2.35 -8.42 2.98
N GLN A 219 2.56 -7.37 3.77
CA GLN A 219 1.59 -6.28 3.96
C GLN A 219 2.08 -5.01 3.26
N ALA A 220 2.04 -5.03 1.93
CA ALA A 220 2.32 -3.88 1.07
C ALA A 220 1.27 -3.75 -0.04
N GLY A 221 1.11 -2.55 -0.59
CA GLY A 221 0.15 -2.29 -1.68
C GLY A 221 0.70 -2.64 -3.07
N ASN A 222 2.00 -2.49 -3.30
CA ASN A 222 2.66 -2.79 -4.56
C ASN A 222 3.73 -3.87 -4.34
N LEU A 223 3.57 -5.00 -5.02
CA LEU A 223 4.39 -6.21 -4.86
C LEU A 223 5.19 -6.45 -6.14
N TYR A 224 6.49 -6.66 -6.00
CA TYR A 224 7.41 -6.83 -7.12
C TYR A 224 8.22 -8.12 -6.95
N VAL A 225 8.30 -8.92 -8.00
CA VAL A 225 9.00 -10.21 -8.00
C VAL A 225 10.05 -10.22 -9.10
N ASN A 226 11.30 -10.49 -8.73
CA ASN A 226 12.47 -10.56 -9.59
C ASN A 226 12.70 -9.29 -10.43
N ARG A 227 12.52 -8.13 -9.79
CA ARG A 227 12.60 -6.81 -10.43
C ARG A 227 12.72 -5.69 -9.40
N THR A 228 13.03 -4.48 -9.88
CA THR A 228 12.98 -3.25 -9.06
C THR A 228 11.62 -3.00 -8.39
N THR A 229 11.65 -2.35 -7.21
CA THR A 229 10.44 -1.96 -6.45
C THR A 229 9.95 -0.54 -6.75
N THR A 230 10.56 0.14 -7.73
CA THR A 230 10.23 1.52 -8.11
C THR A 230 9.78 1.61 -9.56
N GLY A 231 9.33 2.79 -10.01
CA GLY A 231 8.96 3.01 -11.41
C GLY A 231 7.63 2.38 -11.80
N ALA A 232 6.65 2.42 -10.89
CA ALA A 232 5.29 1.99 -11.20
C ALA A 232 4.71 2.76 -12.40
N ILE A 233 4.18 2.03 -13.38
CA ILE A 233 3.61 2.56 -14.61
C ILE A 233 2.09 2.58 -14.47
N VAL A 234 1.48 3.72 -14.84
CA VAL A 234 0.01 3.90 -14.84
C VAL A 234 -0.67 2.79 -15.66
N GLY A 235 -1.74 2.21 -15.11
CA GLY A 235 -2.47 1.12 -15.76
C GLY A 235 -1.77 -0.26 -15.76
N ARG A 236 -0.47 -0.32 -15.44
CA ARG A 236 0.26 -1.60 -15.22
C ARG A 236 0.34 -1.94 -13.75
N GLN A 237 0.89 -1.03 -12.94
CA GLN A 237 0.99 -1.19 -11.50
C GLN A 237 0.34 0.01 -10.79
N PRO A 238 -1.00 0.10 -10.74
CA PRO A 238 -1.67 1.12 -9.93
C PRO A 238 -0.98 1.30 -8.57
N PHE A 239 -0.68 2.54 -8.21
CA PHE A 239 0.26 2.84 -7.14
C PHE A 239 -0.45 3.33 -5.88
N GLY A 240 -0.09 2.76 -4.74
CA GLY A 240 -0.58 3.18 -3.44
C GLY A 240 -0.38 2.13 -2.36
N GLY A 241 -0.32 2.54 -1.11
CA GLY A 241 0.07 1.68 0.01
C GLY A 241 -1.06 1.20 0.91
N THR A 242 -0.67 0.54 1.99
CA THR A 242 -1.48 0.26 3.17
C THR A 242 -0.77 0.79 4.42
N LYS A 243 -1.36 0.62 5.61
CA LYS A 243 -0.82 1.15 6.88
C LYS A 243 -0.50 2.65 6.76
N GLU A 244 0.58 3.14 7.39
CA GLU A 244 0.93 4.56 7.37
C GLU A 244 1.40 5.10 6.02
N SER A 245 1.36 4.31 4.94
CA SER A 245 1.63 4.76 3.57
C SER A 245 0.38 5.31 2.85
N GLN A 246 -0.79 5.23 3.48
CA GLN A 246 -2.06 5.67 2.88
C GLN A 246 -3.03 6.21 3.94
N PHE A 247 -3.71 7.34 3.66
CA PHE A 247 -4.82 7.87 4.45
C PHE A 247 -6.05 8.14 3.59
N GLY A 248 -7.24 7.84 4.12
CA GLY A 248 -8.51 7.91 3.39
C GLY A 248 -9.00 6.55 2.87
N ARG A 249 -9.72 6.57 1.73
CA ARG A 249 -10.30 5.36 1.11
C ARG A 249 -9.22 4.41 0.56
N GLY A 250 -8.15 4.96 0.00
CA GLY A 250 -6.97 4.21 -0.42
C GLY A 250 -7.14 3.47 -1.74
N HIS A 251 -7.86 4.07 -2.68
CA HIS A 251 -7.82 3.60 -4.07
C HIS A 251 -6.53 4.12 -4.71
N LYS A 252 -5.87 3.25 -5.48
CA LYS A 252 -4.55 3.47 -6.04
C LYS A 252 -4.57 4.47 -7.19
N ALA A 253 -3.61 5.38 -7.20
CA ALA A 253 -3.38 6.29 -8.33
C ALA A 253 -3.08 5.48 -9.60
N GLY A 254 -3.64 5.91 -10.73
CA GLY A 254 -3.55 5.18 -12.00
C GLY A 254 -4.32 3.85 -12.03
N GLY A 255 -5.17 3.58 -11.03
CA GLY A 255 -6.06 2.43 -10.95
C GLY A 255 -7.52 2.77 -11.27
N PRO A 256 -8.38 1.74 -11.46
CA PRO A 256 -9.74 1.93 -11.96
C PRO A 256 -10.70 2.62 -10.97
N ASN A 257 -10.36 2.69 -9.68
CA ASN A 257 -11.23 3.26 -8.65
C ASN A 257 -10.78 4.64 -8.14
N TYR A 258 -9.65 5.18 -8.63
CA TYR A 258 -9.08 6.39 -8.07
C TYR A 258 -10.06 7.58 -8.09
N ILE A 259 -10.76 7.74 -9.22
CA ILE A 259 -11.71 8.84 -9.45
C ILE A 259 -12.95 8.72 -8.56
N LEU A 260 -13.38 7.50 -8.21
CA LEU A 260 -14.57 7.27 -7.38
C LEU A 260 -14.47 7.93 -5.99
N GLN A 261 -13.25 8.20 -5.52
CA GLN A 261 -13.01 8.88 -4.25
C GLN A 261 -13.48 10.35 -4.26
N PHE A 262 -13.62 10.93 -5.45
CA PHE A 262 -13.96 12.35 -5.66
C PHE A 262 -15.35 12.54 -6.27
N MET A 263 -16.15 11.47 -6.31
CA MET A 263 -17.50 11.49 -6.87
C MET A 263 -18.56 11.41 -5.77
N ASN A 264 -19.70 12.07 -6.01
CA ASN A 264 -20.91 11.87 -5.22
C ASN A 264 -21.81 10.85 -5.94
N ILE A 265 -21.83 9.62 -5.43
CA ILE A 265 -22.57 8.51 -6.03
C ILE A 265 -24.02 8.55 -5.54
N LYS A 266 -24.97 8.55 -6.49
CA LYS A 266 -26.42 8.52 -6.20
C LYS A 266 -27.06 7.31 -6.86
N GLU A 267 -27.89 6.62 -6.11
CA GLU A 267 -28.68 5.50 -6.59
C GLU A 267 -29.95 6.01 -7.27
N LYS A 268 -30.22 5.53 -8.49
CA LYS A 268 -31.44 5.87 -9.24
C LYS A 268 -32.42 4.71 -9.32
N THR A 269 -31.92 3.49 -9.42
CA THR A 269 -32.70 2.25 -9.54
C THR A 269 -32.06 1.15 -8.72
N LEU A 270 -32.78 0.04 -8.55
CA LEU A 270 -32.19 -1.19 -8.03
C LEU A 270 -31.03 -1.69 -8.91
N PRO A 271 -30.04 -2.40 -8.34
CA PRO A 271 -28.96 -3.00 -9.12
C PRO A 271 -29.51 -3.93 -10.20
N LYS A 272 -28.86 -3.96 -11.37
CA LYS A 272 -29.21 -4.86 -12.48
C LYS A 272 -28.42 -6.16 -12.39
N GLU A 273 -27.14 -6.05 -12.07
CA GLU A 273 -26.23 -7.17 -11.91
C GLU A 273 -26.50 -7.84 -10.56
N LYS A 274 -27.01 -9.08 -10.62
CA LYS A 274 -27.46 -9.87 -9.48
C LYS A 274 -27.02 -11.31 -9.67
N ALA A 275 -26.62 -11.98 -8.58
CA ALA A 275 -26.36 -13.42 -8.56
C ALA A 275 -27.32 -14.06 -7.55
N ASN A 276 -27.89 -15.21 -7.89
CA ASN A 276 -28.70 -15.98 -6.95
C ASN A 276 -27.78 -16.63 -5.91
N TYR A 277 -27.57 -15.96 -4.78
CA TYR A 277 -26.67 -16.40 -3.73
C TYR A 277 -27.45 -16.64 -2.43
N PRO A 278 -27.23 -17.76 -1.70
CA PRO A 278 -27.93 -17.99 -0.45
C PRO A 278 -27.55 -16.96 0.62
N HIS A 279 -28.51 -16.11 0.99
CA HIS A 279 -28.34 -15.09 2.03
C HIS A 279 -28.86 -15.59 3.37
N SER A 280 -28.21 -16.59 3.98
CA SER A 280 -28.60 -17.00 5.34
C SER A 280 -28.17 -15.94 6.35
N LEU A 281 -29.13 -15.21 6.90
CA LEU A 281 -28.94 -14.17 7.93
C LEU A 281 -29.64 -14.53 9.25
N GLY A 282 -29.78 -15.82 9.52
CA GLY A 282 -30.50 -16.31 10.69
C GLY A 282 -31.98 -15.91 10.68
N SER A 283 -32.48 -15.40 11.81
CA SER A 283 -33.88 -14.99 12.00
C SER A 283 -34.16 -13.54 11.59
N PHE A 284 -33.20 -12.84 10.96
CA PHE A 284 -33.39 -11.46 10.54
C PHE A 284 -34.37 -11.35 9.36
N HIS A 285 -35.34 -10.45 9.48
CA HIS A 285 -36.30 -10.13 8.42
C HIS A 285 -36.16 -8.66 8.03
N PRO A 286 -35.78 -8.34 6.78
CA PRO A 286 -35.63 -6.95 6.32
C PRO A 286 -36.98 -6.25 6.22
N ARG A 287 -36.98 -4.92 6.39
CA ARG A 287 -38.19 -4.09 6.27
C ARG A 287 -38.64 -3.92 4.82
N ASP A 288 -37.67 -3.91 3.90
CA ASP A 288 -37.88 -3.90 2.46
C ASP A 288 -37.12 -5.10 1.85
N PRO A 289 -37.76 -6.28 1.79
CA PRO A 289 -37.11 -7.50 1.30
C PRO A 289 -36.63 -7.38 -0.14
N GLU A 290 -37.41 -6.75 -1.02
CA GLU A 290 -37.03 -6.62 -2.44
C GLU A 290 -35.72 -5.84 -2.59
N ARG A 291 -35.65 -4.65 -1.99
CA ARG A 291 -34.45 -3.82 -2.06
C ARG A 291 -33.27 -4.46 -1.35
N PHE A 292 -33.51 -5.06 -0.19
CA PHE A 292 -32.48 -5.72 0.59
C PHE A 292 -31.86 -6.90 -0.16
N HIS A 293 -32.67 -7.81 -0.70
CA HIS A 293 -32.17 -8.96 -1.47
C HIS A 293 -31.50 -8.53 -2.78
N ALA A 294 -32.04 -7.53 -3.48
CA ALA A 294 -31.40 -6.98 -4.67
C ALA A 294 -29.97 -6.46 -4.38
N ALA A 295 -29.73 -5.89 -3.20
CA ALA A 295 -28.39 -5.48 -2.79
C ALA A 295 -27.47 -6.66 -2.54
N LEU A 296 -27.92 -7.65 -1.75
CA LEU A 296 -27.09 -8.81 -1.43
C LEU A 296 -26.74 -9.63 -2.68
N ASP A 297 -27.68 -9.81 -3.59
CA ASP A 297 -27.44 -10.44 -4.89
C ASP A 297 -26.43 -9.65 -5.73
N SER A 298 -26.48 -8.31 -5.68
CA SER A 298 -25.51 -7.46 -6.36
C SER A 298 -24.11 -7.59 -5.74
N TYR A 299 -24.02 -7.66 -4.42
CA TYR A 299 -22.75 -7.85 -3.73
C TYR A 299 -22.14 -9.20 -4.13
N ALA A 300 -22.95 -10.27 -4.08
CA ALA A 300 -22.54 -11.60 -4.50
C ALA A 300 -22.05 -11.62 -5.95
N PHE A 301 -22.79 -10.98 -6.87
CA PHE A 301 -22.38 -10.87 -8.27
C PHE A 301 -20.99 -10.22 -8.41
N PHE A 302 -20.79 -9.02 -7.85
CA PHE A 302 -19.52 -8.32 -8.01
C PHE A 302 -18.37 -9.02 -7.27
N TRP A 303 -18.64 -9.71 -6.17
CA TRP A 303 -17.64 -10.57 -5.55
C TRP A 303 -17.23 -11.72 -6.48
N MET A 304 -18.19 -12.50 -6.99
CA MET A 304 -17.95 -13.68 -7.81
C MET A 304 -17.30 -13.36 -9.15
N HIS A 305 -17.67 -12.24 -9.77
CA HIS A 305 -17.25 -11.92 -11.14
C HIS A 305 -16.17 -10.84 -11.23
N TYR A 306 -15.95 -10.06 -10.16
CA TYR A 306 -14.99 -8.95 -10.19
C TYR A 306 -13.98 -9.00 -9.02
N PHE A 307 -14.41 -8.76 -7.79
CA PHE A 307 -13.49 -8.54 -6.67
C PHE A 307 -12.71 -9.78 -6.21
N SER A 308 -13.22 -10.99 -6.44
CA SER A 308 -12.49 -12.24 -6.16
C SER A 308 -11.50 -12.62 -7.26
N LYS A 309 -11.47 -11.88 -8.38
CA LYS A 309 -10.60 -12.15 -9.53
C LYS A 309 -9.32 -11.34 -9.45
N ARG A 310 -8.34 -11.79 -10.22
CA ARG A 310 -7.11 -11.06 -10.52
C ARG A 310 -7.16 -10.65 -11.98
N PHE A 311 -6.75 -9.43 -12.28
CA PHE A 311 -6.80 -8.87 -13.63
C PHE A 311 -5.39 -8.58 -14.11
N ASP A 312 -4.98 -9.15 -15.24
CA ASP A 312 -3.83 -8.64 -16.00
C ASP A 312 -4.36 -7.84 -17.19
N THR A 313 -4.34 -6.51 -17.04
CA THR A 313 -4.88 -5.59 -18.06
C THR A 313 -3.94 -5.41 -19.24
N ASN A 314 -2.65 -5.74 -19.10
CA ASN A 314 -1.65 -5.45 -20.12
C ASN A 314 -1.15 -6.71 -20.80
N LYS A 315 -1.20 -7.86 -20.14
CA LYS A 315 -0.77 -9.18 -20.64
C LYS A 315 0.61 -9.11 -21.32
N LEU A 316 1.57 -8.42 -20.71
CA LEU A 316 2.88 -8.22 -21.33
C LEU A 316 3.65 -9.54 -21.43
N VAL A 317 4.36 -9.73 -22.54
CA VAL A 317 5.29 -10.85 -22.71
C VAL A 317 6.43 -10.72 -21.70
N GLY A 318 6.68 -11.79 -20.95
CA GLY A 318 7.77 -11.88 -19.96
C GLY A 318 7.46 -11.25 -18.60
N GLN A 319 6.28 -10.65 -18.43
CA GLN A 319 5.92 -9.94 -17.21
C GLN A 319 4.42 -10.05 -16.89
N ASP A 320 4.10 -10.55 -15.71
CA ASP A 320 2.75 -10.49 -15.17
C ASP A 320 2.50 -9.15 -14.47
N ASN A 321 1.32 -8.56 -14.68
CA ASN A 321 0.88 -7.33 -14.03
C ASN A 321 -0.54 -7.49 -13.49
N TYR A 322 -0.65 -8.15 -12.35
CA TYR A 322 -1.93 -8.43 -11.72
C TYR A 322 -2.40 -7.30 -10.83
N PHE A 323 -3.62 -6.85 -11.04
CA PHE A 323 -4.38 -6.02 -10.12
C PHE A 323 -5.49 -6.86 -9.47
N TYR A 324 -5.59 -6.82 -8.14
CA TYR A 324 -6.57 -7.60 -7.41
C TYR A 324 -6.87 -7.01 -6.04
N TYR A 325 -7.78 -7.65 -5.31
CA TYR A 325 -8.27 -7.17 -4.03
C TYR A 325 -7.97 -8.17 -2.91
N LYS A 326 -7.61 -7.65 -1.73
CA LYS A 326 -7.52 -8.41 -0.48
C LYS A 326 -8.52 -7.86 0.54
N PRO A 327 -9.00 -8.67 1.49
CA PRO A 327 -9.77 -8.14 2.62
C PRO A 327 -8.94 -7.11 3.41
N ARG A 328 -9.60 -6.09 3.95
CA ARG A 328 -9.02 -5.22 4.97
C ARG A 328 -8.84 -5.99 6.28
N ASP A 329 -7.92 -5.52 7.13
CA ASP A 329 -7.49 -6.29 8.30
C ASP A 329 -8.56 -6.32 9.40
N LEU A 330 -9.24 -5.21 9.67
CA LEU A 330 -10.37 -5.12 10.58
C LEU A 330 -11.21 -3.86 10.26
N VAL A 331 -12.53 -3.99 10.36
CA VAL A 331 -13.48 -2.87 10.32
C VAL A 331 -14.30 -2.87 11.61
N HIS A 332 -14.38 -1.72 12.26
CA HIS A 332 -15.29 -1.51 13.39
C HIS A 332 -16.56 -0.81 12.89
N LEU A 333 -17.73 -1.39 13.12
CA LEU A 333 -19.03 -0.78 12.86
C LEU A 333 -19.67 -0.41 14.20
N ARG A 334 -19.79 0.89 14.49
CA ARG A 334 -20.56 1.37 15.64
C ARG A 334 -21.99 1.66 15.19
N VAL A 335 -22.94 0.89 15.69
CA VAL A 335 -24.37 1.06 15.43
C VAL A 335 -24.93 2.13 16.37
N GLN A 336 -25.57 3.14 15.80
CA GLN A 336 -26.21 4.22 16.54
C GLN A 336 -27.73 4.02 16.61
N PRO A 337 -28.46 4.60 17.58
CA PRO A 337 -29.89 4.35 17.79
C PRO A 337 -30.81 4.60 16.58
N LYS A 338 -30.39 5.46 15.64
CA LYS A 338 -31.17 5.80 14.44
C LYS A 338 -30.72 5.02 13.20
N ASP A 339 -29.78 4.12 13.33
CA ASP A 339 -29.24 3.38 12.19
C ASP A 339 -30.23 2.34 11.66
N SER A 340 -30.16 2.11 10.35
CA SER A 340 -30.99 1.13 9.67
C SER A 340 -30.41 -0.27 9.89
N ILE A 341 -31.16 -1.16 10.52
CA ILE A 341 -30.70 -2.55 10.74
C ILE A 341 -30.51 -3.27 9.40
N ASP A 342 -31.35 -3.01 8.41
CA ASP A 342 -31.16 -3.48 7.03
C ASP A 342 -29.78 -3.08 6.48
N ASP A 343 -29.30 -1.86 6.75
CA ASP A 343 -27.98 -1.43 6.28
C ASP A 343 -26.84 -2.03 7.10
N VAL A 344 -27.02 -2.20 8.41
CA VAL A 344 -26.07 -2.95 9.26
C VAL A 344 -25.91 -4.39 8.76
N MET A 345 -27.02 -5.05 8.41
CA MET A 345 -27.00 -6.42 7.90
C MET A 345 -26.40 -6.52 6.48
N LYS A 346 -26.56 -5.50 5.64
CA LYS A 346 -25.83 -5.40 4.36
C LYS A 346 -24.32 -5.29 4.57
N ILE A 347 -23.86 -4.48 5.54
CA ILE A 347 -22.43 -4.38 5.89
C ILE A 347 -21.92 -5.73 6.41
N TYR A 348 -22.68 -6.36 7.32
CA TYR A 348 -22.36 -7.69 7.83
C TYR A 348 -22.19 -8.71 6.69
N PHE A 349 -23.14 -8.75 5.76
CA PHE A 349 -23.07 -9.64 4.60
C PHE A 349 -21.88 -9.31 3.69
N ALA A 350 -21.63 -8.02 3.41
CA ALA A 350 -20.49 -7.58 2.61
C ALA A 350 -19.15 -8.05 3.22
N CYS A 351 -18.95 -7.84 4.53
CA CYS A 351 -17.75 -8.28 5.23
C CYS A 351 -17.61 -9.81 5.26
N ARG A 352 -18.71 -10.56 5.46
CA ARG A 352 -18.72 -12.02 5.40
C ARG A 352 -18.32 -12.53 4.01
N LEU A 353 -18.87 -11.90 2.97
CA LEU A 353 -18.61 -12.23 1.57
C LEU A 353 -17.15 -11.98 1.19
N THR A 354 -16.60 -10.82 1.57
CA THR A 354 -15.21 -10.44 1.29
C THR A 354 -14.20 -11.08 2.25
N ARG A 355 -14.66 -11.76 3.31
CA ARG A 355 -13.86 -12.29 4.43
C ARG A 355 -13.09 -11.19 5.17
N THR A 356 -13.67 -9.99 5.23
CA THR A 356 -13.13 -8.88 6.00
C THR A 356 -13.55 -9.03 7.45
N PRO A 357 -12.63 -9.10 8.42
CA PRO A 357 -12.99 -9.13 9.83
C PRO A 357 -13.80 -7.88 10.20
N LEU A 358 -14.91 -8.11 10.89
CA LEU A 358 -15.88 -7.09 11.28
C LEU A 358 -16.22 -7.24 12.76
N GLU A 359 -16.08 -6.15 13.49
CA GLU A 359 -16.59 -6.02 14.84
C GLU A 359 -17.76 -5.04 14.81
N ILE A 360 -18.92 -5.50 15.27
CA ILE A 360 -20.11 -4.66 15.40
C ILE A 360 -20.29 -4.34 16.87
N SER A 361 -20.46 -3.06 17.21
CA SER A 361 -20.78 -2.65 18.58
C SER A 361 -21.99 -1.73 18.65
N ALA A 362 -22.71 -1.82 19.77
CA ALA A 362 -23.94 -1.08 20.02
C ALA A 362 -24.18 -0.95 21.53
N ASP A 363 -24.93 0.08 21.93
CA ASP A 363 -25.44 0.21 23.31
C ASP A 363 -26.45 -0.90 23.66
N THR A 364 -27.26 -1.29 22.67
CA THR A 364 -28.25 -2.37 22.78
C THR A 364 -28.13 -3.29 21.57
N PRO A 365 -27.31 -4.34 21.65
CA PRO A 365 -27.08 -5.22 20.51
C PRO A 365 -28.31 -6.06 20.14
N LEU A 366 -28.46 -6.36 18.84
CA LEU A 366 -29.54 -7.21 18.32
C LEU A 366 -29.14 -8.68 18.16
N ASP A 367 -27.85 -8.98 18.24
CA ASP A 367 -27.29 -10.31 18.10
C ASP A 367 -26.24 -10.56 19.18
N LYS A 368 -26.11 -11.80 19.65
CA LYS A 368 -25.18 -12.18 20.72
C LYS A 368 -23.71 -12.03 20.33
N GLY A 369 -23.39 -12.02 19.04
CA GLY A 369 -22.03 -11.81 18.53
C GLY A 369 -21.60 -10.35 18.45
N TRP A 370 -22.50 -9.40 18.75
CA TRP A 370 -22.18 -7.98 18.76
C TRP A 370 -21.68 -7.55 20.15
N ILE A 371 -20.76 -6.60 20.18
CA ILE A 371 -20.17 -6.08 21.41
C ILE A 371 -21.16 -5.08 22.03
N GLN A 372 -21.66 -5.40 23.24
CA GLN A 372 -22.41 -4.45 24.06
C GLN A 372 -21.42 -3.52 24.76
N GLU A 373 -21.41 -2.25 24.40
CA GLU A 373 -20.53 -1.24 25.01
C GLU A 373 -21.09 0.17 24.80
N SER A 374 -20.77 1.10 25.68
CA SER A 374 -21.05 2.54 25.50
C SER A 374 -20.17 3.17 24.41
N GLU A 375 -20.46 4.41 24.03
CA GLU A 375 -19.60 5.15 23.09
C GLU A 375 -18.19 5.38 23.66
N GLU A 376 -18.10 5.68 24.97
CA GLU A 376 -16.84 5.87 25.67
C GLU A 376 -16.00 4.58 25.70
N GLU A 377 -16.64 3.45 26.01
CA GLU A 377 -15.99 2.13 26.00
C GLU A 377 -15.49 1.76 24.60
N PHE A 378 -16.32 2.00 23.57
CA PHE A 378 -15.93 1.83 22.17
C PHE A 378 -14.68 2.66 21.83
N ILE A 379 -14.68 3.94 22.19
CA ILE A 379 -13.55 4.85 21.97
C ILE A 379 -12.28 4.30 22.65
N GLN A 380 -12.36 3.85 23.91
CA GLN A 380 -11.21 3.29 24.62
C GLN A 380 -10.68 2.01 23.96
N ARG A 381 -11.58 1.13 23.52
CA ARG A 381 -11.21 -0.13 22.87
C ARG A 381 -10.48 0.10 21.55
N ILE A 382 -10.99 0.99 20.69
CA ILE A 382 -10.35 1.23 19.38
C ILE A 382 -9.07 2.07 19.47
N LYS A 383 -8.85 2.82 20.57
CA LYS A 383 -7.59 3.55 20.85
C LYS A 383 -6.37 2.64 20.92
N ALA A 384 -6.54 1.38 21.33
CA ALA A 384 -5.45 0.41 21.38
C ALA A 384 -4.94 0.02 19.97
N GLY A 385 -5.79 0.17 18.95
CA GLY A 385 -5.44 -0.12 17.57
C GLY A 385 -4.58 0.96 16.93
N ARG A 386 -3.66 0.55 16.04
CA ARG A 386 -2.92 1.49 15.19
C ARG A 386 -3.86 2.00 14.08
N ARG A 387 -4.43 3.19 14.29
CA ARG A 387 -5.23 3.93 13.31
C ARG A 387 -6.46 3.13 12.81
N PRO A 388 -7.46 2.93 13.67
CA PRO A 388 -8.59 2.03 13.40
C PRO A 388 -9.39 2.46 12.16
N ARG A 389 -10.05 1.50 11.53
CA ARG A 389 -11.00 1.76 10.44
C ARG A 389 -12.41 1.63 10.97
N VAL A 390 -13.17 2.72 10.89
CA VAL A 390 -14.50 2.82 11.50
C VAL A 390 -15.53 3.10 10.42
N ARG A 391 -16.55 2.25 10.34
CA ARG A 391 -17.74 2.43 9.50
C ARG A 391 -18.83 3.09 10.34
N LEU A 392 -19.34 4.22 9.87
CA LEU A 392 -20.48 4.92 10.46
C LEU A 392 -21.54 5.16 9.39
N LEU A 393 -22.80 4.94 9.75
CA LEU A 393 -23.94 5.18 8.87
C LEU A 393 -24.44 6.62 8.95
N LYS A 394 -24.34 7.22 10.14
CA LYS A 394 -24.76 8.58 10.45
C LYS A 394 -23.66 9.36 11.15
N LYS A 395 -23.79 10.69 11.11
CA LYS A 395 -22.83 11.60 11.74
C LYS A 395 -22.69 11.23 13.23
N PRO A 396 -21.46 10.97 13.73
CA PRO A 396 -21.23 10.60 15.12
C PRO A 396 -21.49 11.77 16.08
N SER A 397 -21.46 11.48 17.39
CA SER A 397 -21.38 12.51 18.42
C SER A 397 -20.13 13.40 18.24
N LYS A 398 -20.12 14.58 18.86
CA LYS A 398 -18.94 15.45 18.85
C LYS A 398 -17.73 14.79 19.53
N GLU A 399 -17.97 13.97 20.54
CA GLU A 399 -16.91 13.29 21.30
C GLU A 399 -16.27 12.16 20.50
N LEU A 400 -17.09 11.32 19.86
CA LEU A 400 -16.60 10.29 18.96
C LEU A 400 -15.91 10.90 17.75
N GLU A 401 -16.46 11.96 17.15
CA GLU A 401 -15.81 12.68 16.04
C GLU A 401 -14.41 13.19 16.45
N LYS A 402 -14.31 13.84 17.61
CA LYS A 402 -13.04 14.35 18.15
C LYS A 402 -12.04 13.21 18.38
N SER A 403 -12.46 12.13 19.03
CA SER A 403 -11.61 10.98 19.34
C SER A 403 -11.09 10.30 18.07
N LEU A 404 -11.95 10.11 17.05
CA LEU A 404 -11.54 9.53 15.77
C LEU A 404 -10.49 10.39 15.05
N LYS A 405 -10.65 11.72 15.09
CA LYS A 405 -9.66 12.67 14.54
C LYS A 405 -8.33 12.61 15.28
N GLU A 406 -8.35 12.55 16.61
CA GLU A 406 -7.13 12.44 17.44
C GLU A 406 -6.33 11.17 17.11
N MET A 407 -7.02 10.05 16.88
CA MET A 407 -6.43 8.78 16.45
C MET A 407 -6.04 8.73 14.97
N ALA A 408 -6.36 9.77 14.19
CA ALA A 408 -6.28 9.78 12.73
C ALA A 408 -6.99 8.57 12.07
N ALA A 409 -8.09 8.11 12.68
CA ALA A 409 -8.83 6.93 12.25
C ALA A 409 -9.32 7.03 10.80
N ASN A 410 -9.36 5.90 10.09
CA ASN A 410 -9.96 5.84 8.76
C ASN A 410 -11.47 5.72 8.89
N VAL A 411 -12.16 6.85 8.90
CA VAL A 411 -13.62 6.90 9.05
C VAL A 411 -14.28 6.83 7.67
N HIS A 412 -15.12 5.82 7.46
CA HIS A 412 -16.05 5.78 6.35
C HIS A 412 -17.45 6.12 6.85
N LEU A 413 -17.84 7.38 6.68
CA LEU A 413 -19.16 7.89 6.99
C LEU A 413 -20.03 7.92 5.73
N GLY A 414 -21.22 7.32 5.76
CA GLY A 414 -22.20 7.51 4.70
C GLY A 414 -23.13 6.33 4.47
N HIS A 415 -23.96 6.48 3.44
CA HIS A 415 -24.95 5.49 3.00
C HIS A 415 -24.32 4.13 2.63
N VAL A 416 -25.09 3.05 2.78
CA VAL A 416 -24.73 1.69 2.32
C VAL A 416 -25.31 1.48 0.93
N SER A 417 -24.45 1.44 -0.08
CA SER A 417 -24.92 1.34 -1.47
C SER A 417 -25.53 -0.03 -1.74
N GLN A 418 -26.69 -0.09 -2.39
CA GLN A 418 -27.26 -1.32 -2.92
C GLN A 418 -26.37 -1.96 -4.00
N ASN A 419 -25.47 -1.20 -4.64
CA ASN A 419 -24.62 -1.75 -5.70
C ASN A 419 -23.30 -2.30 -5.14
N GLY A 420 -23.08 -3.60 -5.34
CA GLY A 420 -21.87 -4.29 -4.88
C GLY A 420 -20.57 -3.74 -5.44
N ARG A 421 -20.59 -3.15 -6.64
CA ARG A 421 -19.40 -2.53 -7.27
C ARG A 421 -18.85 -1.36 -6.47
N ILE A 422 -19.71 -0.70 -5.71
CA ILE A 422 -19.37 0.47 -4.89
C ILE A 422 -19.19 0.04 -3.44
N GLU A 423 -20.16 -0.67 -2.87
CA GLU A 423 -20.16 -0.97 -1.44
C GLU A 423 -18.99 -1.87 -1.03
N LEU A 424 -18.60 -2.85 -1.86
CA LEU A 424 -17.54 -3.79 -1.50
C LEU A 424 -16.14 -3.15 -1.44
N LEU A 425 -15.91 -2.02 -2.11
CA LEU A 425 -14.64 -1.28 -2.06
C LEU A 425 -14.31 -0.77 -0.65
N ASN A 426 -15.33 -0.61 0.21
CA ASN A 426 -15.15 -0.17 1.59
C ASN A 426 -14.45 -1.23 2.45
N TYR A 427 -14.57 -2.52 2.07
CA TYR A 427 -14.08 -3.66 2.85
C TYR A 427 -12.85 -4.32 2.24
N LEU A 428 -12.42 -3.87 1.06
CA LEU A 428 -11.29 -4.40 0.31
C LEU A 428 -10.15 -3.40 0.20
N LYS A 429 -8.92 -3.89 0.11
CA LYS A 429 -7.72 -3.14 -0.24
C LYS A 429 -7.22 -3.60 -1.60
N GLU A 430 -6.79 -2.65 -2.41
CA GLU A 430 -6.26 -2.91 -3.75
C GLU A 430 -4.79 -3.34 -3.65
N VAL A 431 -4.39 -4.28 -4.49
CA VAL A 431 -3.01 -4.79 -4.57
C VAL A 431 -2.60 -4.83 -6.03
N SER A 432 -1.40 -4.34 -6.30
CA SER A 432 -0.71 -4.46 -7.58
C SER A 432 0.43 -5.45 -7.41
N PHE A 433 0.51 -6.45 -8.26
CA PHE A 433 1.55 -7.47 -8.25
C PHE A 433 2.20 -7.54 -9.64
N SER A 434 3.53 -7.45 -9.65
CA SER A 434 4.33 -7.36 -10.86
C SER A 434 5.44 -8.41 -10.80
N HIS A 435 5.46 -9.35 -11.73
CA HIS A 435 6.43 -10.45 -11.72
C HIS A 435 7.10 -10.59 -13.09
N ASP A 436 8.41 -10.37 -13.11
CA ASP A 436 9.23 -10.69 -14.29
C ASP A 436 9.53 -12.19 -14.24
N TYR A 437 8.80 -12.94 -15.06
CA TYR A 437 8.88 -14.41 -15.09
C TYR A 437 9.89 -14.92 -16.12
N HIS A 438 10.26 -14.08 -17.09
CA HIS A 438 11.28 -14.45 -18.08
C HIS A 438 12.65 -14.59 -17.42
N ARG A 439 13.52 -15.39 -18.03
CA ARG A 439 14.93 -15.52 -17.65
C ARG A 439 15.79 -15.11 -18.83
N TYR A 440 16.34 -13.90 -18.76
CA TYR A 440 17.16 -13.34 -19.84
C TYR A 440 16.45 -13.35 -21.21
N GLY A 441 15.15 -13.07 -21.22
CA GLY A 441 14.31 -13.13 -22.42
C GLY A 441 13.71 -14.50 -22.74
N ASN A 442 14.20 -15.59 -22.14
CA ASN A 442 13.59 -16.90 -22.26
C ASN A 442 12.30 -16.95 -21.42
N LEU A 443 11.18 -17.31 -22.04
CA LEU A 443 9.85 -17.38 -21.42
C LEU A 443 9.58 -18.72 -20.72
N GLY A 444 10.45 -19.71 -20.94
CA GLY A 444 10.30 -21.07 -20.41
C GLY A 444 8.98 -21.70 -20.85
N ASP A 445 8.32 -22.40 -19.92
CA ASP A 445 7.03 -23.07 -20.16
C ASP A 445 5.89 -22.12 -20.58
N ARG A 446 6.11 -20.81 -20.51
CA ARG A 446 5.14 -19.76 -20.80
C ARG A 446 5.33 -19.14 -22.19
N GLU A 447 6.21 -19.69 -23.02
CA GLU A 447 6.47 -19.20 -24.39
C GLU A 447 5.22 -19.21 -25.28
N HIS A 448 4.30 -20.15 -25.05
CA HIS A 448 3.08 -20.29 -25.84
C HIS A 448 1.85 -19.57 -25.22
N GLU A 449 2.03 -18.82 -24.12
CA GLU A 449 0.92 -18.05 -23.55
C GLU A 449 0.52 -16.90 -24.47
N GLU A 450 -0.78 -16.79 -24.79
CA GLU A 450 -1.31 -15.66 -25.55
C GLU A 450 -1.23 -14.37 -24.72
N ARG A 451 -0.32 -13.50 -25.13
CA ARG A 451 0.06 -12.25 -24.45
C ARG A 451 -0.03 -11.10 -25.44
N ALA A 452 -0.32 -9.90 -24.93
CA ALA A 452 -0.21 -8.71 -25.76
C ALA A 452 1.28 -8.50 -26.11
N LEU A 453 1.59 -8.48 -27.40
CA LEU A 453 2.92 -8.10 -27.86
C LEU A 453 3.25 -6.72 -27.32
N LEU A 454 4.51 -6.50 -26.90
CA LEU A 454 5.02 -5.15 -26.73
C LEU A 454 4.72 -4.40 -28.03
N PRO A 455 4.23 -3.14 -28.00
CA PRO A 455 4.15 -2.37 -29.23
C PRO A 455 5.57 -2.32 -29.82
N ALA A 456 5.80 -3.11 -30.87
CA ALA A 456 6.92 -2.92 -31.76
C ALA A 456 6.84 -1.46 -32.15
N SER A 457 7.94 -0.71 -32.02
CA SER A 457 8.05 0.71 -32.34
C SER A 457 7.30 1.04 -33.63
N SER A 458 6.03 1.40 -33.51
CA SER A 458 5.20 1.87 -34.60
C SER A 458 4.87 3.30 -34.26
N ASN A 459 5.39 4.20 -35.10
CA ASN A 459 5.12 5.62 -35.13
C ASN A 459 3.61 5.91 -35.18
N SER A 460 2.94 5.91 -34.03
CA SER A 460 1.61 6.49 -33.91
C SER A 460 1.53 7.25 -32.59
N CYS A 461 1.84 8.53 -32.70
CA CYS A 461 1.49 9.60 -31.78
C CYS A 461 0.00 9.47 -31.43
N CYS A 462 -0.34 9.09 -30.19
CA CYS A 462 -1.71 9.16 -29.68
C CYS A 462 -1.99 10.58 -29.16
N LEU A 463 -2.06 11.52 -30.10
CA LEU A 463 -2.86 12.73 -30.01
C LEU A 463 -3.69 12.77 -31.30
N GLY A 464 -4.99 12.62 -31.18
CA GLY A 464 -5.90 12.77 -32.32
C GLY A 464 -7.26 12.16 -32.04
N GLY A 465 -8.22 13.00 -31.70
CA GLY A 465 -9.62 12.62 -31.62
C GLY A 465 -10.29 12.46 -32.99
N CYS A 466 -11.62 12.39 -32.89
CA CYS A 466 -12.66 12.41 -33.94
C CYS A 466 -13.13 11.05 -34.45
N GLY A 467 -14.44 10.86 -34.27
CA GLY A 467 -15.29 9.72 -34.58
C GLY A 467 -16.53 9.81 -33.72
#